data_AF-A0A0G2BE47-F1
#
_entry.id   AF-A0A0G2BE47-F1
#
_cell.length_a   1.000
_cell.length_b   1.000
_cell.length_c   1.000
_cell.angle_alpha   90.00
_cell.angle_beta   90.00
_cell.angle_gamma   90.00
#
_symmetry.space_group_name_H-M   'P 1'
#
loop_
_entity.id
_entity.type
_entity.pdbx_description
1 polymer ?
#
loop_
_entity_poly.entity_id
_entity_poly.type
_entity_poly.pdbx_seq_one_letter_code
_entity_poly.pdbx_strand_id
1 'polypeptide(L)'
;MNEIAASDVCGKETLQELRYAFYHASPHNILLQDKFSFCFVRHPLTWYQSQWAHNMKNNWPDNGPFIRKVRSENFEEFVRKVIAYRPAYISQMYRLFESADFIGHYESLADDLVCALHMAGETFDEQLLCSAPPANTASRDPGLREKCQYPETLRKLVLEVEREAVEKYGYAEDPVILGRPVCLGYSVRWICR
;
A
#
# COMPACT_ATOMS: atom_id res chain seq x y z
N MET A 1 -26.24 20.78 27.79
CA MET A 1 -25.01 20.15 28.32
C MET A 1 -24.37 19.37 27.20
N ASN A 2 -23.34 20.00 26.65
CA ASN A 2 -22.22 19.55 25.81
C ASN A 2 -22.45 18.53 24.68
N GLU A 3 -22.60 19.11 23.48
CA GLU A 3 -22.13 18.55 22.22
C GLU A 3 -20.63 18.22 22.32
N ILE A 4 -20.25 17.01 21.94
CA ILE A 4 -18.87 16.62 21.77
C ILE A 4 -18.48 17.02 20.34
N ALA A 5 -17.70 18.09 20.23
CA ALA A 5 -17.11 18.53 18.96
C ALA A 5 -16.17 17.45 18.42
N ALA A 6 -16.38 17.04 17.17
CA ALA A 6 -15.61 16.03 16.46
C ALA A 6 -14.22 16.52 15.98
N SER A 7 -13.58 17.47 16.69
CA SER A 7 -12.36 18.14 16.21
C SER A 7 -11.08 17.82 16.99
N ASP A 8 -11.11 17.05 18.08
CA ASP A 8 -9.95 16.93 19.00
C ASP A 8 -9.33 15.53 19.14
N VAL A 9 -9.50 14.64 18.16
CA VAL A 9 -8.72 13.39 18.09
C VAL A 9 -8.06 13.24 16.72
N CYS A 10 -7.26 14.23 16.33
CA CYS A 10 -6.26 14.05 15.29
C CYS A 10 -4.90 14.35 15.92
N GLY A 11 -4.31 13.32 16.53
CA GLY A 11 -2.93 13.38 16.99
C GLY A 11 -2.05 13.77 15.81
N LYS A 12 -1.50 14.98 15.84
CA LYS A 12 -0.47 15.44 14.92
C LYS A 12 0.82 14.68 15.24
N GLU A 13 0.85 13.39 14.95
CA GLU A 13 2.12 12.70 14.80
C GLU A 13 2.83 13.32 13.58
N THR A 14 4.06 13.74 13.78
CA THR A 14 4.83 14.48 12.78
C THR A 14 5.23 13.55 11.63
N LEU A 15 5.48 14.09 10.43
CA LEU A 15 6.12 13.34 9.33
C LEU A 15 7.41 12.63 9.76
N GLN A 16 8.06 13.12 10.82
CA GLN A 16 9.23 12.51 11.44
C GLN A 16 8.92 11.17 12.12
N GLU A 17 7.78 11.04 12.81
CA GLU A 17 7.36 9.77 13.44
C GLU A 17 6.91 8.74 12.40
N LEU A 18 6.27 9.20 11.31
CA LEU A 18 6.01 8.38 10.12
C LEU A 18 7.34 7.81 9.57
N ARG A 19 8.38 8.64 9.40
CA ARG A 19 9.70 8.20 8.87
C ARG A 19 10.40 7.12 9.69
N TYR A 20 10.23 7.10 11.02
CA TYR A 20 10.80 6.06 11.88
C TYR A 20 9.93 4.80 11.95
N ALA A 21 8.63 4.92 11.68
CA ALA A 21 7.70 3.78 11.71
C ALA A 21 7.74 2.96 10.42
N PHE A 22 8.09 3.57 9.28
CA PHE A 22 8.20 2.86 8.01
C PHE A 22 9.62 2.35 7.79
N TYR A 23 9.78 1.03 7.71
CA TYR A 23 11.02 0.35 7.31
C TYR A 23 11.33 0.51 5.81
N HIS A 24 11.11 1.70 5.26
CA HIS A 24 11.29 1.98 3.85
C HIS A 24 12.20 3.18 3.62
N ALA A 25 13.18 2.96 2.74
CA ALA A 25 13.90 4.01 2.05
C ALA A 25 12.89 4.95 1.37
N SER A 26 12.81 6.20 1.82
CA SER A 26 12.09 7.26 1.12
C SER A 26 13.09 8.29 0.61
N PRO A 27 12.76 9.04 -0.46
CA PRO A 27 13.56 10.19 -0.90
C PRO A 27 13.90 11.17 0.22
N HIS A 28 13.08 11.24 1.25
CA HIS A 28 13.32 12.10 2.41
C HIS A 28 14.37 11.58 3.40
N ASN A 29 14.70 10.29 3.33
CA ASN A 29 15.61 9.62 4.26
C ASN A 29 16.95 9.22 3.59
N ILE A 30 17.10 9.45 2.29
CA ILE A 30 18.30 9.14 1.51
C ILE A 30 18.71 10.38 0.73
N LEU A 31 20.00 10.70 0.74
CA LEU A 31 20.56 11.72 -0.15
C LEU A 31 20.57 11.16 -1.57
N LEU A 32 19.61 11.58 -2.40
CA LEU A 32 19.48 11.07 -3.77
C LEU A 32 20.65 11.50 -4.67
N GLN A 33 21.33 12.62 -4.41
CA GLN A 33 22.53 13.08 -5.14
C GLN A 33 22.43 12.85 -6.66
N ASP A 34 21.36 13.37 -7.28
CA ASP A 34 21.08 13.28 -8.72
C ASP A 34 20.80 11.86 -9.27
N LYS A 35 20.55 10.89 -8.39
CA LYS A 35 20.08 9.55 -8.80
C LYS A 35 18.59 9.55 -9.07
N PHE A 36 18.21 8.86 -10.14
CA PHE A 36 16.82 8.53 -10.42
C PHE A 36 16.23 7.69 -9.26
N SER A 37 15.05 8.08 -8.82
CA SER A 37 14.33 7.47 -7.71
C SER A 37 12.95 7.01 -8.16
N PHE A 38 12.56 5.82 -7.72
CA PHE A 38 11.23 5.31 -7.98
C PHE A 38 10.66 4.58 -6.76
N CYS A 39 9.33 4.49 -6.73
CA CYS A 39 8.61 3.75 -5.71
C CYS A 39 7.38 3.07 -6.32
N PHE A 40 6.74 2.21 -5.53
CA PHE A 40 5.50 1.53 -5.93
C PHE A 40 4.43 1.73 -4.87
N VAL A 41 3.25 2.10 -5.32
CA VAL A 41 2.03 2.16 -4.52
C VAL A 41 1.15 0.96 -4.82
N ARG A 42 0.19 0.69 -3.93
CA ARG A 42 -0.70 -0.46 -4.02
C ARG A 42 -2.10 -0.02 -3.65
N HIS A 43 -3.11 -0.66 -4.24
CA HIS A 43 -4.48 -0.37 -3.89
C HIS A 43 -4.70 -0.54 -2.37
N PRO A 44 -5.24 0.44 -1.64
CA PRO A 44 -5.32 0.41 -0.17
C PRO A 44 -5.95 -0.87 0.39
N LEU A 45 -7.07 -1.33 -0.19
CA LEU A 45 -7.71 -2.60 0.19
C LEU A 45 -6.76 -3.81 0.10
N THR A 46 -6.01 -3.94 -0.99
CA THR A 46 -5.12 -5.09 -1.21
C THR A 46 -3.83 -4.97 -0.38
N TRP A 47 -3.41 -3.74 -0.05
CA TRP A 47 -2.32 -3.49 0.88
C TRP A 47 -2.63 -4.04 2.27
N TYR A 48 -3.80 -3.69 2.85
CA TYR A 48 -4.21 -4.19 4.17
C TYR A 48 -4.32 -5.71 4.23
N GLN A 49 -4.89 -6.33 3.19
CA GLN A 49 -4.95 -7.80 3.08
C GLN A 49 -3.55 -8.42 3.08
N SER A 50 -2.63 -7.84 2.31
CA SER A 50 -1.25 -8.29 2.22
C SER A 50 -0.51 -8.16 3.56
N GLN A 51 -0.64 -7.00 4.22
CA GLN A 51 0.02 -6.74 5.49
C GLN A 51 -0.48 -7.68 6.59
N TRP A 52 -1.80 -7.85 6.69
CA TRP A 52 -2.40 -8.76 7.66
C TRP A 52 -1.98 -10.21 7.40
N ALA A 53 -2.05 -10.67 6.15
CA ALA A 53 -1.66 -12.02 5.78
C ALA A 53 -0.16 -12.28 6.03
N HIS A 54 0.70 -11.30 5.77
CA HIS A 54 2.12 -11.36 6.10
C HIS A 54 2.33 -11.48 7.62
N ASN A 55 1.62 -10.68 8.42
CA ASN A 55 1.72 -10.76 9.88
C ASN A 55 1.22 -12.11 10.42
N MET A 56 0.11 -12.63 9.91
CA MET A 56 -0.41 -13.95 10.29
C MET A 56 0.59 -15.07 9.94
N LYS A 57 1.18 -15.02 8.74
CA LYS A 57 2.17 -16.02 8.29
C LYS A 57 3.46 -16.00 9.13
N ASN A 58 3.86 -14.83 9.62
CA ASN A 58 5.10 -14.64 10.37
C ASN A 58 4.89 -14.54 11.89
N ASN A 59 3.76 -15.04 12.42
CA ASN A 59 3.43 -15.05 13.85
C ASN A 59 3.48 -13.65 14.51
N TRP A 60 3.07 -12.61 13.79
CA TRP A 60 3.05 -11.21 14.25
C TRP A 60 4.41 -10.76 14.78
N PRO A 61 5.40 -10.55 13.89
CA PRO A 61 6.72 -10.11 14.31
C PRO A 61 6.64 -8.81 15.11
N ASP A 62 7.50 -8.66 16.12
CA ASP A 62 7.53 -7.48 16.98
C ASP A 62 8.16 -6.28 16.27
N ASN A 63 7.42 -5.72 15.30
CA ASN A 63 7.85 -4.62 14.44
C ASN A 63 7.49 -3.25 15.05
N GLY A 64 7.57 -3.13 16.37
CA GLY A 64 7.37 -1.87 17.07
C GLY A 64 5.93 -1.59 17.53
N PRO A 65 5.70 -0.39 18.10
CA PRO A 65 4.50 -0.07 18.86
C PRO A 65 3.22 -0.03 18.02
N PHE A 66 3.32 0.32 16.73
CA PHE A 66 2.17 0.33 15.82
C PHE A 66 1.55 -1.06 15.69
N ILE A 67 2.34 -2.07 15.28
CA ILE A 67 1.87 -3.44 15.11
C ILE A 67 1.32 -4.01 16.41
N ARG A 68 1.96 -3.74 17.55
CA ARG A 68 1.45 -4.18 18.86
C ARG A 68 0.06 -3.63 19.18
N LYS A 69 -0.23 -2.38 18.82
CA LYS A 69 -1.54 -1.74 19.07
C LYS A 69 -2.63 -2.25 18.14
N VAL A 70 -2.31 -2.54 16.88
CA VAL A 70 -3.30 -2.92 15.87
C VAL A 70 -3.46 -4.44 15.68
N ARG A 71 -2.61 -5.26 16.30
CA ARG A 71 -2.60 -6.72 16.18
C ARG A 71 -3.98 -7.32 16.41
N SER A 72 -4.38 -8.21 15.49
CA SER A 72 -5.58 -9.04 15.60
C SER A 72 -5.53 -10.22 14.62
N GLU A 73 -5.89 -11.41 15.10
CA GLU A 73 -6.06 -12.60 14.26
C GLU A 73 -7.36 -12.58 13.45
N ASN A 74 -8.25 -11.60 13.70
CA ASN A 74 -9.40 -11.32 12.86
C ASN A 74 -9.05 -10.14 11.94
N PHE A 75 -9.19 -10.34 10.62
CA PHE A 75 -8.82 -9.35 9.61
C PHE A 75 -9.62 -8.05 9.73
N GLU A 76 -10.94 -8.14 9.90
CA GLU A 76 -11.80 -6.95 10.04
C GLU A 76 -11.39 -6.14 11.27
N GLU A 77 -11.20 -6.80 12.41
CA GLU A 77 -10.77 -6.14 13.64
C GLU A 77 -9.38 -5.50 13.49
N PHE A 78 -8.45 -6.16 12.78
CA PHE A 78 -7.16 -5.55 12.45
C PHE A 78 -7.33 -4.25 11.67
N VAL A 79 -8.11 -4.25 10.58
CA VAL A 79 -8.33 -3.05 9.75
C VAL A 79 -9.02 -1.95 10.57
N ARG A 80 -10.04 -2.29 11.38
CA ARG A 80 -10.72 -1.34 12.26
C ARG A 80 -9.76 -0.72 13.26
N LYS A 81 -8.90 -1.52 13.89
CA LYS A 81 -7.86 -1.00 14.80
C LYS A 81 -6.86 -0.10 14.08
N VAL A 82 -6.45 -0.43 12.85
CA VAL A 82 -5.56 0.47 12.08
C VAL A 82 -6.26 1.80 11.81
N ILE A 83 -7.49 1.81 11.31
CA ILE A 83 -8.24 3.04 11.04
C ILE A 83 -8.47 3.86 12.31
N ALA A 84 -8.85 3.20 13.41
CA ALA A 84 -9.11 3.88 14.68
C ALA A 84 -7.82 4.45 15.30
N TYR A 85 -6.71 3.72 15.20
CA TYR A 85 -5.43 4.17 15.74
C TYR A 85 -4.77 5.23 14.85
N ARG A 86 -4.90 5.08 13.53
CA ARG A 86 -4.25 5.91 12.52
C ARG A 86 -5.11 5.99 11.25
N PRO A 87 -6.08 6.92 11.20
CA PRO A 87 -6.91 7.12 10.02
C PRO A 87 -6.06 7.59 8.83
N ALA A 88 -6.42 7.20 7.62
CA ALA A 88 -5.69 7.51 6.38
C ALA A 88 -4.22 7.07 6.42
N TYR A 89 -3.95 5.91 7.01
CA TYR A 89 -2.59 5.40 7.20
C TYR A 89 -1.83 5.23 5.87
N ILE A 90 -2.51 4.68 4.86
CA ILE A 90 -1.87 4.40 3.56
C ILE A 90 -1.64 5.70 2.79
N SER A 91 -2.63 6.58 2.79
CA SER A 91 -2.52 7.91 2.19
C SER A 91 -1.36 8.70 2.81
N GLN A 92 -1.27 8.71 4.16
CA GLN A 92 -0.15 9.35 4.86
C GLN A 92 1.21 8.71 4.53
N MET A 93 1.26 7.38 4.41
CA MET A 93 2.48 6.69 4.04
C MET A 93 2.93 7.07 2.63
N TYR A 94 2.02 7.11 1.65
CA TYR A 94 2.34 7.42 0.26
C TYR A 94 2.81 8.86 0.05
N ARG A 95 2.42 9.80 0.92
CA ARG A 95 2.99 11.15 0.92
C ARG A 95 4.51 11.19 1.02
N LEU A 96 5.12 10.19 1.65
CA LEU A 96 6.58 10.10 1.80
C LEU A 96 7.32 9.77 0.49
N PHE A 97 6.59 9.33 -0.54
CA PHE A 97 7.17 8.93 -1.82
C PHE A 97 6.82 9.88 -2.96
N GLU A 98 6.08 10.96 -2.68
CA GLU A 98 5.60 11.90 -3.70
C GLU A 98 6.70 12.62 -4.46
N SER A 99 7.90 12.68 -3.88
CA SER A 99 9.07 13.29 -4.52
C SER A 99 9.92 12.29 -5.30
N ALA A 100 9.44 11.07 -5.54
CA ALA A 100 10.12 10.12 -6.43
C ALA A 100 9.92 10.55 -7.90
N ASP A 101 10.92 10.27 -8.75
CA ASP A 101 10.87 10.59 -10.18
C ASP A 101 9.84 9.72 -10.92
N PHE A 102 9.59 8.50 -10.42
CA PHE A 102 8.57 7.60 -10.91
C PHE A 102 7.81 6.91 -9.78
N ILE A 103 6.49 6.78 -9.93
CA ILE A 103 5.61 6.05 -9.01
C ILE A 103 4.80 5.05 -9.81
N GLY A 104 5.13 3.76 -9.68
CA GLY A 104 4.40 2.66 -10.31
C GLY A 104 3.40 2.00 -9.36
N HIS A 105 2.75 0.95 -9.84
CA HIS A 105 1.70 0.22 -9.13
C HIS A 105 2.10 -1.23 -8.90
N TYR A 106 1.82 -1.76 -7.71
CA TYR A 106 2.05 -3.18 -7.40
C TYR A 106 1.19 -4.12 -8.25
N GLU A 107 0.05 -3.63 -8.74
CA GLU A 107 -0.85 -4.35 -9.64
C GLU A 107 -0.22 -4.63 -11.02
N SER A 108 0.70 -3.77 -11.46
CA SER A 108 1.50 -3.86 -12.70
C SER A 108 3.00 -3.87 -12.42
N LEU A 109 3.42 -4.44 -11.29
CA LEU A 109 4.78 -4.29 -10.74
C LEU A 109 5.90 -4.59 -11.72
N ALA A 110 5.79 -5.66 -12.51
CA ALA A 110 6.83 -6.03 -13.47
C ALA A 110 6.96 -4.96 -14.57
N ASP A 111 5.84 -4.60 -15.20
CA ASP A 111 5.80 -3.61 -16.28
C ASP A 111 6.27 -2.23 -15.81
N ASP A 112 5.82 -1.81 -14.62
CA ASP A 112 6.20 -0.51 -14.05
C ASP A 112 7.68 -0.49 -13.61
N LEU A 113 8.21 -1.62 -13.15
CA LEU A 113 9.64 -1.74 -12.85
C LEU A 113 10.49 -1.66 -14.12
N VAL A 114 10.07 -2.32 -15.21
CA VAL A 114 10.71 -2.21 -16.52
C VAL A 114 10.74 -0.74 -16.97
N CYS A 115 9.61 -0.04 -16.84
CA CYS A 115 9.52 1.39 -17.17
C CYS A 115 10.49 2.23 -16.34
N ALA A 116 10.50 2.06 -15.02
CA ALA A 116 11.37 2.78 -14.11
C ALA A 116 12.87 2.55 -14.42
N LEU A 117 13.27 1.31 -14.70
CA LEU A 117 14.66 0.98 -15.02
C LEU A 117 15.12 1.58 -16.36
N HIS A 118 14.24 1.60 -17.37
CA HIS A 118 14.52 2.30 -18.63
C HIS A 118 14.67 3.81 -18.42
N MET A 119 13.80 4.43 -17.62
CA MET A 119 13.91 5.86 -17.27
C MET A 119 15.20 6.18 -16.50
N ALA A 120 15.69 5.24 -15.69
CA ALA A 120 16.96 5.34 -14.98
C ALA A 120 18.19 5.15 -15.89
N GLY A 121 18.00 4.72 -17.15
CA GLY A 121 19.09 4.38 -18.07
C GLY A 121 19.83 3.09 -17.72
N GLU A 122 19.20 2.20 -16.93
CA GLU A 122 19.79 0.94 -16.51
C GLU A 122 19.74 -0.11 -17.63
N THR A 123 20.72 -1.02 -17.65
CA THR A 123 20.74 -2.16 -18.57
C THR A 123 20.38 -3.43 -17.82
N PHE A 124 19.34 -4.13 -18.26
CA PHE A 124 18.83 -5.34 -17.61
C PHE A 124 18.15 -6.27 -18.62
N ASP A 125 17.86 -7.51 -18.20
CA ASP A 125 17.11 -8.48 -18.99
C ASP A 125 15.62 -8.38 -18.65
N GLU A 126 14.84 -7.74 -19.54
CA GLU A 126 13.38 -7.61 -19.39
C GLU A 126 12.68 -8.95 -19.29
N GLN A 127 13.11 -9.94 -20.08
CA GLN A 127 12.47 -11.24 -20.11
C GLN A 127 12.70 -11.98 -18.79
N LEU A 128 13.92 -11.93 -18.25
CA LEU A 128 14.22 -12.50 -16.95
C LEU A 128 13.40 -11.83 -15.85
N LEU A 129 13.34 -10.50 -15.85
CA LEU A 129 12.58 -9.71 -14.87
C LEU A 129 11.08 -10.04 -14.91
N CYS A 130 10.47 -10.04 -16.10
CA CYS A 130 9.05 -10.33 -16.27
C CYS A 130 8.69 -11.81 -16.03
N SER A 131 9.67 -12.72 -16.13
CA SER A 131 9.49 -14.14 -15.82
C SER A 131 9.62 -14.49 -14.33
N ALA A 132 10.06 -13.53 -13.50
CA ALA A 132 10.28 -13.76 -12.08
C ALA A 132 8.96 -14.16 -11.38
N PRO A 133 8.96 -15.21 -10.54
CA PRO A 133 7.76 -15.62 -9.84
C PRO A 133 7.33 -14.54 -8.84
N PRO A 134 6.01 -14.34 -8.61
CA PRO A 134 5.54 -13.37 -7.65
C PRO A 134 6.04 -13.65 -6.23
N ALA A 135 6.63 -12.64 -5.59
CA ALA A 135 6.96 -12.65 -4.17
C ALA A 135 5.80 -12.10 -3.32
N ASN A 136 5.88 -12.29 -1.99
CA ASN A 136 4.90 -11.74 -1.02
C ASN A 136 3.44 -12.11 -1.30
N THR A 137 3.20 -13.35 -1.71
CA THR A 137 1.88 -13.88 -2.09
C THR A 137 1.05 -14.38 -0.90
N ALA A 138 1.36 -13.97 0.34
CA ALA A 138 0.70 -14.49 1.53
C ALA A 138 -0.83 -14.29 1.51
N SER A 139 -1.33 -13.16 0.99
CA SER A 139 -2.78 -12.92 0.86
C SER A 139 -3.45 -13.75 -0.25
N ARG A 140 -2.67 -14.46 -1.07
CA ARG A 140 -3.15 -15.40 -2.09
C ARG A 140 -3.22 -16.83 -1.58
N ASP A 141 -2.65 -17.12 -0.41
CA ASP A 141 -2.80 -18.42 0.26
C ASP A 141 -4.29 -18.68 0.52
N PRO A 142 -4.87 -19.82 0.11
CA PRO A 142 -6.31 -20.07 0.24
C PRO A 142 -6.84 -19.87 1.66
N GLY A 143 -6.12 -20.38 2.67
CA GLY A 143 -6.56 -20.34 4.07
C GLY A 143 -6.53 -18.94 4.67
N LEU A 144 -5.61 -18.08 4.21
CA LEU A 144 -5.58 -16.66 4.60
C LEU A 144 -6.52 -15.81 3.75
N ARG A 145 -6.66 -16.14 2.46
CA ARG A 145 -7.53 -15.42 1.52
C ARG A 145 -8.98 -15.45 1.98
N GLU A 146 -9.46 -16.61 2.42
CA GLU A 146 -10.83 -16.74 2.96
C GLU A 146 -11.04 -15.90 4.22
N LYS A 147 -9.98 -15.70 5.01
CA LYS A 147 -10.03 -14.91 6.25
C LYS A 147 -9.83 -13.41 6.04
N CYS A 148 -9.23 -12.99 4.93
CA CYS A 148 -8.96 -11.58 4.63
C CYS A 148 -10.04 -10.94 3.72
N GLN A 149 -11.30 -11.18 4.03
CA GLN A 149 -12.44 -10.63 3.29
C GLN A 149 -13.00 -9.39 3.97
N TYR A 150 -13.40 -8.40 3.18
CA TYR A 150 -14.05 -7.20 3.68
C TYR A 150 -15.56 -7.39 3.70
N PRO A 151 -16.24 -7.15 4.85
CA PRO A 151 -17.63 -6.74 4.82
C PRO A 151 -17.79 -5.46 3.99
N GLU A 152 -18.89 -5.32 3.26
CA GLU A 152 -19.11 -4.17 2.38
C GLU A 152 -19.03 -2.83 3.11
N THR A 153 -19.49 -2.77 4.36
CA THR A 153 -19.41 -1.57 5.20
C THR A 153 -17.97 -1.19 5.52
N LEU A 154 -17.12 -2.17 5.84
CA LEU A 154 -15.71 -1.95 6.10
C LEU A 154 -14.95 -1.58 4.82
N ARG A 155 -15.29 -2.21 3.69
CA ARG A 155 -14.72 -1.88 2.38
C ARG A 155 -14.94 -0.40 2.04
N LYS A 156 -16.19 0.07 2.16
CA LYS A 156 -16.53 1.49 1.93
C LYS A 156 -15.80 2.42 2.89
N LEU A 157 -15.72 2.04 4.17
CA LEU A 157 -15.00 2.83 5.16
C LEU A 157 -13.51 2.96 4.82
N VAL A 158 -12.84 1.88 4.41
CA VAL A 158 -11.42 1.93 4.00
C VAL A 158 -11.24 2.85 2.79
N LEU A 159 -12.08 2.71 1.76
CA LEU A 159 -12.00 3.55 0.57
C LEU A 159 -12.24 5.02 0.88
N GLU A 160 -13.17 5.32 1.80
CA GLU A 160 -13.45 6.68 2.25
C GLU A 160 -12.29 7.29 3.04
N VAL A 161 -11.75 6.53 4.00
CA VAL A 161 -10.63 6.96 4.84
C VAL A 161 -9.34 7.12 4.03
N GLU A 162 -9.14 6.29 3.01
CA GLU A 162 -7.96 6.30 2.13
C GLU A 162 -8.22 6.98 0.78
N ARG A 163 -9.25 7.84 0.72
CA ARG A 163 -9.70 8.50 -0.52
C ARG A 163 -8.59 9.20 -1.26
N GLU A 164 -7.69 9.89 -0.55
CA GLU A 164 -6.57 10.59 -1.17
C GLU A 164 -5.67 9.65 -1.98
N ALA A 165 -5.25 8.51 -1.42
CA ALA A 165 -4.49 7.51 -2.16
C ALA A 165 -5.29 6.92 -3.33
N VAL A 166 -6.59 6.68 -3.12
CA VAL A 166 -7.47 6.11 -4.15
C VAL A 166 -7.58 7.04 -5.36
N GLU A 167 -7.84 8.32 -5.13
CA GLU A 167 -7.99 9.33 -6.18
C GLU A 167 -6.65 9.63 -6.86
N LYS A 168 -5.61 9.90 -6.05
CA LYS A 168 -4.29 10.32 -6.54
C LYS A 168 -3.64 9.30 -7.47
N TYR A 169 -3.77 8.02 -7.14
CA TYR A 169 -3.11 6.93 -7.89
C TYR A 169 -4.06 6.20 -8.86
N GLY A 170 -5.24 6.78 -9.14
CA GLY A 170 -6.14 6.26 -10.17
C GLY A 170 -6.89 4.98 -9.79
N TYR A 171 -7.00 4.66 -8.51
CA TYR A 171 -7.73 3.48 -8.04
C TYR A 171 -9.26 3.69 -7.95
N ALA A 172 -9.75 4.91 -8.17
CA ALA A 172 -11.17 5.23 -8.11
C ALA A 172 -12.00 4.44 -9.15
N GLU A 173 -11.40 4.10 -10.29
CA GLU A 173 -12.04 3.36 -11.39
C GLU A 173 -11.62 1.87 -11.44
N ASP A 174 -10.76 1.42 -10.52
CA ASP A 174 -10.13 0.09 -10.60
C ASP A 174 -11.14 -1.06 -10.38
N PRO A 175 -11.26 -2.03 -11.31
CA PRO A 175 -12.04 -3.26 -11.21
C PRO A 175 -11.88 -4.09 -9.93
N VAL A 176 -10.88 -3.86 -9.08
CA VAL A 176 -10.85 -4.39 -7.69
C VAL A 176 -12.18 -4.11 -6.96
N ILE A 177 -12.88 -3.04 -7.34
CA ILE A 177 -14.19 -2.62 -6.84
C ILE A 177 -15.33 -3.59 -7.20
N LEU A 178 -15.15 -4.51 -8.17
CA LEU A 178 -16.21 -5.38 -8.71
C LEU A 178 -15.95 -6.88 -8.57
N GLY A 179 -15.43 -7.36 -7.43
CA GLY A 179 -15.57 -8.77 -7.02
C GLY A 179 -15.08 -9.85 -8.01
N ARG A 180 -14.30 -9.48 -9.03
CA ARG A 180 -13.71 -10.42 -9.99
C ARG A 180 -12.28 -10.74 -9.56
N PRO A 181 -11.83 -11.99 -9.71
CA PRO A 181 -10.42 -12.32 -9.53
C PRO A 181 -9.61 -11.46 -10.50
N VAL A 182 -8.60 -10.75 -9.97
CA VAL A 182 -7.64 -10.00 -10.78
C VAL A 182 -6.73 -11.00 -11.49
N CYS A 183 -7.25 -11.54 -12.58
CA CYS A 183 -6.51 -12.14 -13.67
C CYS A 183 -7.21 -11.62 -14.93
N LEU A 184 -6.67 -10.56 -15.53
CA LEU A 184 -6.76 -10.26 -16.97
C LEU A 184 -5.93 -8.99 -17.20
N GLY A 185 -5.01 -9.07 -18.17
CA GLY A 185 -3.94 -8.10 -18.38
C GLY A 185 -4.44 -6.68 -18.61
N TYR A 186 -3.88 -5.76 -17.84
CA TYR A 186 -3.95 -4.34 -18.13
C TYR A 186 -2.97 -4.04 -19.27
N SER A 187 -3.47 -3.97 -20.51
CA SER A 187 -2.76 -3.26 -21.57
C SER A 187 -3.09 -1.79 -21.43
N VAL A 188 -2.42 -1.10 -20.50
CA VAL A 188 -2.33 0.35 -20.55
C VAL A 188 -1.10 0.66 -21.37
N ARG A 189 -1.28 1.04 -22.63
CA ARG A 189 -0.20 1.60 -23.46
C ARG A 189 0.20 2.95 -22.86
N TRP A 190 1.08 2.95 -21.88
CA TRP A 190 1.86 4.13 -21.57
C TRP A 190 2.90 4.26 -22.67
N ILE A 191 2.70 5.26 -23.54
CA ILE A 191 3.75 5.72 -24.44
C ILE A 191 4.78 6.39 -23.52
N CYS A 192 5.88 5.70 -23.23
CA CYS A 192 7.10 6.34 -22.73
C CYS A 192 7.45 7.44 -23.75
N ARG A 193 7.34 8.70 -23.34
CA ARG A 193 7.85 9.84 -24.10
C ARG A 193 9.23 10.21 -23.58
#